data_AF-A0A1U7GID6-F1
#
_entry.id   AF-A0A1U7GID6-F1
#
_cell.length_a   1.000
_cell.length_b   1.000
_cell.length_c   1.000
_cell.angle_alpha   90.00
_cell.angle_beta   90.00
_cell.angle_gamma   90.00
#
_symmetry.space_group_name_H-M   'P 1'
#
loop_
_entity.id
_entity.type
_entity.pdbx_description
1 polymer ?
#
loop_
_entity_poly.entity_id
_entity_poly.type
_entity_poly.pdbx_seq_one_letter_code
_entity_poly.pdbx_strand_id
1 'polypeptide(L)' 'MNLDIRVPIGLLFLSLGGLLAGFGLVTHFSNPTMYARSLDINVNLWWGLVMIAFGAGMFYFGRRAVAASPEVPTPTEP' A
#
# COMPACT_ATOMS: atom_id res chain seq x y z
N MET A 1 1.45 -7.81 22.23
CA MET A 1 0.96 -8.13 20.87
C MET A 1 1.98 -7.59 19.88
N ASN A 2 2.80 -8.45 19.27
CA ASN A 2 3.78 -8.03 18.26
C ASN A 2 3.01 -7.81 16.95
N LEU A 3 2.45 -6.61 16.78
CA LEU A 3 1.71 -6.25 15.58
C LEU A 3 2.71 -6.24 14.42
N ASP A 4 2.50 -7.09 13.42
CA ASP A 4 3.37 -7.09 12.24
C ASP A 4 3.31 -5.70 11.58
N ILE A 5 4.40 -4.95 11.68
CA ILE A 5 4.55 -3.59 11.18
C ILE A 5 4.24 -3.47 9.69
N ARG A 6 4.32 -4.57 8.93
CA ARG A 6 3.99 -4.61 7.50
C ARG A 6 2.53 -4.27 7.23
N VAL A 7 1.62 -4.62 8.15
CA VAL A 7 0.18 -4.37 7.99
C VAL A 7 -0.16 -2.88 8.08
N PRO A 8 0.18 -2.13 9.14
CA PRO A 8 -0.10 -0.70 9.20
C PRO A 8 0.67 0.09 8.14
N ILE A 9 1.93 -0.27 7.85
CA ILE A 9 2.71 0.39 6.79
C ILE A 9 2.08 0.13 5.41
N GLY A 10 1.64 -1.11 5.14
CA GLY A 10 0.91 -1.48 3.93
C GLY A 10 -0.36 -0.66 3.72
N LEU A 11 -1.17 -0.50 4.77
CA LEU A 11 -2.39 0.31 4.74
C LEU A 11 -2.10 1.80 4.48
N LEU A 12 -1.06 2.35 5.09
CA LEU A 12 -0.65 3.75 4.86
C LEU A 12 -0.26 3.98 3.40
N PHE A 13 0.58 3.12 2.82
CA PHE A 13 0.99 3.23 1.42
C PHE A 13 -0.17 3.03 0.44
N LEU A 14 -1.08 2.11 0.75
CA LEU A 14 -2.28 1.89 -0.07
C LEU A 14 -3.19 3.12 -0.06
N SER A 15 -3.37 3.74 1.11
CA SER A 15 -4.24 4.92 1.28
C SER A 15 -3.66 6.16 0.61
N LEU A 16 -2.38 6.46 0.87
CA LEU A 16 -1.68 7.58 0.25
C LEU A 16 -1.52 7.39 -1.26
N GLY A 17 -1.18 6.17 -1.70
CA GLY A 17 -1.08 5.83 -3.12
C GLY A 17 -2.42 5.96 -3.83
N GLY A 18 -3.52 5.52 -3.21
CA GLY A 18 -4.87 5.70 -3.71
C GLY A 18 -5.27 7.18 -3.86
N LEU A 19 -4.96 7.99 -2.84
CA LEU A 19 -5.21 9.44 -2.88
C LEU A 19 -4.41 10.11 -4.01
N LEU A 20 -3.12 9.78 -4.13
CA LEU A 20 -2.22 10.35 -5.13
C LEU A 20 -2.57 9.91 -6.56
N ALA A 21 -2.93 8.63 -6.75
CA ALA A 21 -3.39 8.11 -8.03
C ALA A 21 -4.73 8.74 -8.44
N GLY A 22 -5.67 8.87 -7.50
CA GLY A 22 -6.95 9.55 -7.72
C GLY A 22 -6.77 11.03 -8.07
N PHE A 23 -5.90 11.73 -7.34
CA PHE A 23 -5.54 13.11 -7.66
C PHE A 23 -4.90 13.23 -9.05
N GLY A 24 -3.95 12.34 -9.38
CA GLY A 24 -3.34 12.27 -10.71
C GLY A 24 -4.37 12.06 -11.81
N LEU A 25 -5.34 11.16 -11.60
CA LEU A 25 -6.40 10.89 -12.56
C LEU A 25 -7.32 12.11 -12.77
N VAL A 26 -7.78 12.73 -11.68
CA VAL A 26 -8.66 13.91 -11.76
C VAL A 26 -7.96 15.08 -12.45
N THR A 27 -6.70 15.34 -12.10
CA THR A 27 -5.92 16.44 -12.69
C THR A 27 -5.53 16.20 -14.14
N HIS A 28 -5.39 14.94 -14.56
CA HIS A 28 -5.18 14.60 -15.97
C HIS A 28 -6.32 15.11 -16.86
N PHE A 29 -7.57 14.95 -16.41
CA PHE A 29 -8.75 15.38 -17.17
C PHE A 29 -9.12 16.85 -16.95
N SER A 30 -8.88 17.40 -15.75
CA SER A 30 -9.29 18.77 -15.40
C SER A 30 -8.23 19.84 -15.65
N ASN A 31 -6.93 19.50 -15.57
CA ASN A 31 -5.84 20.47 -15.69
C ASN A 31 -4.55 19.82 -16.23
N PRO A 32 -4.53 19.37 -17.50
CA PRO A 32 -3.39 18.68 -18.09
C PRO A 32 -2.13 19.57 -18.21
N THR A 33 -2.29 20.90 -18.28
CA THR A 33 -1.17 21.85 -18.39
C THR A 33 -0.26 21.86 -17.17
N MET A 34 -0.72 21.35 -16.02
CA MET A 34 0.11 21.14 -14.83
C MET A 34 1.29 20.18 -15.11
N TYR A 35 1.11 19.23 -16.03
CA TYR A 35 2.11 18.21 -16.36
C TYR A 35 3.14 18.65 -17.40
N ALA A 36 3.03 19.86 -17.96
CA ALA A 36 4.00 20.39 -18.91
C ALA A 36 5.42 20.49 -18.32
N ARG A 37 5.54 20.74 -17.00
CA ARG A 37 6.83 20.74 -16.28
C ARG A 37 7.41 19.34 -16.08
N SER A 38 6.60 18.32 -16.32
CA SER A 38 6.91 16.90 -16.15
C SER A 38 7.00 16.17 -17.49
N LEU A 39 7.24 16.88 -18.61
CA LEU A 39 7.23 16.32 -19.97
C LEU A 39 5.86 15.68 -20.34
N ASP A 40 4.76 16.28 -19.87
CA ASP A 40 3.39 15.76 -20.01
C ASP A 40 3.16 14.38 -19.37
N ILE A 41 4.08 13.95 -18.50
CA ILE A 41 3.94 12.70 -17.75
C ILE A 41 3.14 12.96 -16.47
N ASN A 42 2.12 12.14 -16.26
CA ASN A 42 1.35 12.15 -15.02
C ASN A 42 2.11 11.47 -13.87
N VAL A 43 3.08 12.21 -13.32
CA VAL A 43 3.96 11.74 -12.24
C VAL A 43 3.15 11.32 -11.00
N ASN A 44 2.06 12.03 -10.69
CA ASN A 44 1.18 11.70 -9.56
C ASN A 44 0.53 10.32 -9.73
N LEU A 45 -0.02 10.03 -10.91
CA LEU A 45 -0.66 8.75 -11.19
C LEU A 45 0.35 7.60 -11.14
N TRP A 46 1.52 7.77 -11.77
CA TRP A 46 2.56 6.73 -11.81
C TRP A 46 3.11 6.43 -10.41
N TRP A 47 3.48 7.45 -9.64
CA TRP A 47 3.96 7.24 -8.27
C TRP A 47 2.86 6.72 -7.33
N GLY A 48 1.63 7.17 -7.52
CA GLY A 48 0.47 6.62 -6.81
C GLY A 48 0.31 5.11 -7.06
N LEU A 49 0.42 4.66 -8.31
CA LEU A 49 0.40 3.24 -8.67
C LEU A 49 1.55 2.44 -8.03
N VAL A 50 2.77 2.99 -8.02
CA VAL A 50 3.93 2.36 -7.36
C VAL A 50 3.67 2.19 -5.86
N MET A 51 3.14 3.23 -5.19
CA MET A 51 2.79 3.17 -3.77
C MET A 51 1.70 2.14 -3.48
N ILE A 52 0.67 2.04 -4.34
CA ILE A 52 -0.39 1.02 -4.21
C ILE A 52 0.19 -0.38 -4.37
N ALA A 53 1.02 -0.62 -5.39
CA ALA A 53 1.64 -1.93 -5.63
C ALA A 53 2.50 -2.36 -4.43
N PHE A 54 3.30 -1.45 -3.89
CA PHE A 54 4.13 -1.70 -2.72
C PHE A 54 3.29 -1.94 -1.44
N GLY A 55 2.30 -1.09 -1.18
CA GLY A 55 1.40 -1.21 -0.03
C GLY A 55 0.58 -2.50 -0.05
N ALA A 56 0.06 -2.88 -1.23
CA ALA A 56 -0.65 -4.13 -1.44
C ALA A 56 0.23 -5.35 -1.17
N GLY A 57 1.48 -5.32 -1.63
CA GLY A 57 2.46 -6.38 -1.35
C GLY A 57 2.69 -6.54 0.15
N MET A 58 3.01 -5.46 0.86
CA MET A 58 3.24 -5.51 2.32
C MET A 58 2.00 -5.97 3.08
N PHE A 59 0.81 -5.48 2.72
CA PHE A 59 -0.43 -5.89 3.36
C PHE A 59 -0.73 -7.38 3.16
N TYR A 60 -0.52 -7.89 1.94
CA TYR A 60 -0.70 -9.31 1.62
C TYR A 60 0.25 -10.20 2.45
N PHE A 61 1.54 -9.87 2.48
CA PHE A 61 2.52 -10.67 3.23
C PHE A 61 2.34 -10.55 4.75
N GLY A 62 2.01 -9.36 5.26
CA GLY A 62 1.76 -9.16 6.69
C GLY A 62 0.54 -9.93 7.21
N ARG A 63 -0.54 -10.01 6.42
CA ARG A 63 -1.70 -10.84 6.77
C ARG A 63 -1.40 -12.33 6.81
N ARG A 64 -0.53 -12.82 5.92
CA ARG A 64 -0.13 -14.24 5.90
C ARG A 64 0.73 -14.64 7.09
N ALA A 65 1.56 -13.74 7.60
CA ALA A 65 2.41 -13.99 8.77
C ALA A 65 1.58 -14.17 10.06
N VAL A 66 0.52 -13.37 10.23
CA VAL A 66 -0.37 -13.47 11.41
C VAL A 66 -1.14 -14.80 11.44
N ALA A 67 -1.59 -15.30 10.28
CA ALA A 67 -2.36 -16.54 10.20
C ALA A 67 -1.54 -17.82 10.45
N ALA A 68 -0.21 -17.75 10.41
CA ALA A 68 0.67 -18.91 10.50
C ALA A 68 1.19 -19.21 11.91
N SER A 69 0.71 -18.51 12.95
CA SER A 69 1.17 -18.74 14.33
C SER A 69 0.70 -20.12 14.79
N PRO A 70 1.61 -21.11 14.95
CA PRO A 70 1.24 -22.44 15.39
C PRO A 70 0.83 -22.36 16.86
N GLU A 71 -0.33 -22.91 17.18
CA GLU A 71 -0.78 -23.12 18.55
C GLU A 71 0.29 -23.93 19.29
N VAL A 72 0.85 -23.36 20.36
CA VAL A 72 1.82 -24.05 21.21
C VAL A 72 1.08 -25.23 21.85
N PRO A 73 1.46 -26.50 21.60
CA PRO A 73 0.80 -27.64 22.22
C PRO A 73 0.91 -27.50 23.74
N THR A 74 -0.22 -27.45 24.42
CA THR A 74 -0.30 -27.50 25.87
C THR A 74 0.38 -28.78 26.34
N PRO A 75 1.39 -28.70 27.24
CA PRO A 75 1.96 -29.88 27.83
C PRO A 75 0.86 -30.68 28.53
N THR A 76 0.58 -31.89 28.04
CA THR A 76 -0.23 -32.85 28.78
C THR A 76 0.60 -33.28 29.99
N GLU A 77 0.30 -32.69 31.14
CA GLU A 77 0.86 -33.12 32.42
C GLU A 77 0.38 -34.56 32.74
N PRO A 78 1.26 -35.46 33.21
CA PRO A 78 0.90 -36.83 33.59
C PRO A 78 0.14 -36.93 34.92
#